data_AF-A0A1H4D144-F1
#
_entry.id   AF-A0A1H4D144-F1
#
_cell.length_a   1.000
_cell.length_b   1.000
_cell.length_c   1.000
_cell.angle_alpha   90.00
_cell.angle_beta   90.00
_cell.angle_gamma   90.00
#
_symmetry.space_group_name_H-M   'P 1'
#
loop_
_entity.id
_entity.type
_entity.pdbx_description
1 polymer ?
#
loop_
_entity_poly.entity_id
_entity_poly.type
_entity_poly.pdbx_seq_one_letter_code
_entity_poly.pdbx_strand_id
1 'polypeptide(L)'
;MERNPFAINFGMVPKWYMSFIIQKEQMPVSELLELTKQKKNEFSQYRVRLKEKGLINTDTHGLVSFKLPRFDVFVKNEMIKI
;
A
#
# COMPACT_ATOMS: atom_id res chain seq x y z
N MET A 1 -2.99 19.90 -19.20
CA MET A 1 -2.22 19.56 -17.98
C MET A 1 -1.10 18.62 -18.38
N GLU A 2 0.14 19.05 -18.19
CA GLU A 2 1.32 18.23 -18.44
C GLU A 2 1.36 17.08 -17.43
N ARG A 3 1.49 15.84 -17.89
CA ARG A 3 1.59 14.67 -17.00
C ARG A 3 2.93 14.77 -16.27
N ASN A 4 2.91 14.86 -14.94
CA ASN A 4 4.13 14.77 -14.14
C ASN A 4 4.79 13.40 -14.39
N PRO A 5 6.00 13.34 -14.97
CA PRO A 5 6.68 12.09 -15.31
C PRO A 5 7.06 11.26 -14.07
N PHE A 6 7.04 11.86 -12.88
CA PHE A 6 7.24 11.20 -11.59
C PHE A 6 5.93 10.81 -10.90
N ALA A 7 4.75 11.09 -11.48
CA ALA A 7 3.48 10.65 -10.91
C ALA A 7 3.35 9.13 -11.05
N ILE A 8 3.55 8.42 -9.93
CA ILE A 8 3.32 6.98 -9.90
C ILE A 8 1.81 6.75 -9.91
N ASN A 9 1.27 6.29 -11.03
CA ASN A 9 -0.15 5.94 -11.11
C ASN A 9 -0.39 4.57 -10.47
N PHE A 10 -0.95 4.57 -9.26
CA PHE A 10 -1.14 3.36 -8.47
C PHE A 10 -2.40 2.56 -8.85
N GLY A 11 -3.34 3.09 -9.65
CA GLY A 11 -4.65 2.44 -9.86
C GLY A 11 -5.49 2.36 -8.57
N MET A 12 -6.77 1.98 -8.65
CA MET A 12 -7.67 2.02 -7.48
C MET A 12 -7.35 0.97 -6.41
N VAL A 13 -7.07 -0.27 -6.81
CA VAL A 13 -6.88 -1.38 -5.85
C VAL A 13 -5.63 -1.19 -4.97
N PRO A 14 -4.46 -0.80 -5.49
CA PRO A 14 -3.29 -0.51 -4.66
C PRO A 14 -3.49 0.68 -3.71
N LYS A 15 -4.16 1.75 -4.16
CA LYS A 15 -4.51 2.90 -3.29
C LYS A 15 -5.38 2.45 -2.12
N TRP A 16 -6.34 1.57 -2.37
CA TRP A 16 -7.23 1.05 -1.33
C TRP A 16 -6.47 0.26 -0.26
N TYR A 17 -5.66 -0.75 -0.63
CA TYR A 17 -4.83 -1.47 0.36
C TYR A 17 -3.88 -0.54 1.12
N MET A 18 -3.25 0.41 0.43
CA MET A 18 -2.34 1.37 1.06
C MET A 18 -3.06 2.19 2.14
N SER A 19 -4.34 2.54 1.97
CA SER A 19 -5.09 3.29 2.98
C SER A 19 -5.26 2.56 4.31
N PHE A 20 -5.21 1.22 4.32
CA PHE A 20 -5.20 0.41 5.54
C PHE A 20 -3.79 0.23 6.09
N ILE A 21 -2.82 -0.02 5.22
CA ILE A 21 -1.41 -0.27 5.63
C ILE A 21 -0.82 0.96 6.32
N ILE A 22 -1.16 2.19 5.90
CA ILE A 22 -0.63 3.42 6.52
C ILE A 22 -1.21 3.73 7.91
N GLN A 23 -2.22 2.97 8.39
CA GLN A 23 -2.83 3.22 9.70
C GLN A 23 -1.89 2.87 10.85
N LYS A 24 -0.89 2.01 10.60
CA LYS A 24 0.11 1.54 11.56
C LYS A 24 1.46 1.48 10.88
N GLU A 25 2.55 1.68 11.62
CA GLU A 25 3.92 1.52 11.08
C GLU A 25 4.14 0.12 10.49
N GLN A 26 3.56 -0.90 11.14
CA GLN A 26 3.53 -2.28 10.68
C GLN A 26 2.22 -2.95 11.09
N MET A 27 1.80 -3.97 10.33
CA MET A 27 0.69 -4.84 10.70
C MET A 27 0.87 -6.27 10.20
N PRO A 28 0.24 -7.26 10.86
CA PRO A 28 0.09 -8.61 10.34
C PRO A 28 -0.69 -8.62 9.02
N VAL A 29 -0.28 -9.47 8.09
CA VAL A 29 -1.02 -9.71 6.85
C VAL A 29 -2.40 -10.31 7.14
N SER A 30 -2.54 -11.13 8.18
CA SER A 30 -3.85 -11.64 8.62
C SER A 30 -4.79 -10.51 9.00
N GLU A 31 -4.32 -9.54 9.79
CA GLU A 31 -5.09 -8.38 10.20
C GLU A 31 -5.52 -7.55 8.97
N LEU A 32 -4.60 -7.30 8.03
CA LEU A 32 -4.93 -6.59 6.79
C LEU A 32 -6.03 -7.31 5.99
N LEU A 33 -5.96 -8.65 5.88
CA LEU A 33 -6.95 -9.45 5.17
C LEU A 33 -8.32 -9.42 5.87
N GLU A 34 -8.35 -9.41 7.20
CA GLU A 34 -9.58 -9.25 7.99
C GLU A 34 -10.23 -7.88 7.76
N LEU A 35 -9.43 -6.80 7.85
CA LEU A 35 -9.91 -5.42 7.62
C LEU A 35 -10.45 -5.23 6.20
N THR A 36 -9.78 -5.82 5.21
CA THR A 36 -10.14 -5.69 3.79
C THR A 36 -11.16 -6.74 3.34
N LYS A 37 -11.43 -7.78 4.14
CA LYS A 37 -12.23 -8.96 3.74
C LYS A 37 -11.75 -9.62 2.45
N GLN A 38 -10.44 -9.54 2.18
CA GLN A 38 -9.84 -10.08 0.97
C GLN A 38 -9.23 -11.46 1.20
N LYS A 39 -9.06 -12.22 0.13
CA LYS A 39 -8.40 -13.53 0.20
C LYS A 39 -6.88 -13.39 0.08
N LYS A 40 -6.15 -14.33 0.69
CA LYS A 40 -4.68 -14.35 0.67
C LYS A 40 -4.09 -14.41 -0.73
N ASN A 41 -4.73 -15.10 -1.67
CA ASN A 41 -4.31 -15.22 -3.06
C ASN A 41 -4.44 -13.88 -3.82
N GLU A 42 -5.52 -13.14 -3.58
CA GLU A 42 -5.75 -11.80 -4.13
C GLU A 42 -4.65 -10.85 -3.64
N PHE A 43 -4.45 -10.76 -2.33
CA PHE A 43 -3.43 -9.88 -1.76
C PHE A 43 -2.00 -10.28 -2.14
N SER A 44 -1.69 -11.56 -2.34
CA SER A 44 -0.31 -12.00 -2.63
C SER A 44 0.25 -11.37 -3.91
N GLN A 45 -0.56 -11.27 -4.97
CA GLN A 45 -0.11 -10.64 -6.22
C GLN A 45 0.11 -9.13 -6.04
N TYR A 46 -0.77 -8.47 -5.28
CA TYR A 46 -0.61 -7.05 -4.97
C TYR A 46 0.60 -6.78 -4.08
N ARG A 47 0.84 -7.64 -3.08
CA ARG A 47 1.98 -7.56 -2.17
C ARG A 47 3.30 -7.54 -2.93
N VAL A 48 3.47 -8.43 -3.91
CA VAL A 48 4.66 -8.47 -4.76
C VAL A 48 4.83 -7.16 -5.53
N ARG A 49 3.77 -6.68 -6.20
CA ARG A 49 3.82 -5.42 -6.97
C ARG A 49 4.13 -4.19 -6.10
N LEU A 50 3.54 -4.10 -4.91
CA LEU A 50 3.78 -3.00 -3.98
C LEU A 50 5.22 -3.04 -3.43
N LYS A 51 5.75 -4.25 -3.18
CA LYS A 51 7.15 -4.46 -2.78
C LYS A 51 8.13 -4.05 -3.88
N GLU A 52 7.91 -4.52 -5.11
CA GLU A 52 8.75 -4.21 -6.28
C GLU A 52 8.78 -2.70 -6.58
N LYS A 53 7.66 -2.01 -6.35
CA LYS A 53 7.58 -0.55 -6.43
C LYS A 53 8.20 0.19 -5.24
N GLY A 54 8.72 -0.53 -4.25
CA GLY A 54 9.37 0.04 -3.06
C GLY A 54 8.43 0.70 -2.06
N LEU A 55 7.11 0.48 -2.16
CA LEU A 55 6.11 1.17 -1.34
C LEU A 55 5.94 0.52 0.03
N ILE A 56 6.03 -0.81 0.06
CA ILE A 56 5.90 -1.61 1.28
C ILE A 56 7.15 -2.47 1.50
N ASN A 57 7.40 -2.80 2.75
CA ASN A 57 8.34 -3.81 3.19
C ASN A 57 7.57 -5.07 3.60
N THR A 58 8.10 -6.25 3.22
CA THR A 58 7.55 -7.57 3.54
C THR A 58 8.66 -8.58 3.85
N ASP A 59 9.80 -8.11 4.34
CA ASP A 59 10.98 -8.96 4.59
C ASP A 59 10.78 -9.88 5.80
N THR A 60 9.91 -9.49 6.73
CA THR A 60 9.47 -10.35 7.84
C THR A 60 8.24 -11.16 7.46
N HIS A 61 8.30 -12.48 7.67
CA HIS A 61 7.19 -13.38 7.37
C HIS A 61 5.90 -12.95 8.09
N GLY A 62 4.80 -12.85 7.33
CA GLY A 62 3.48 -12.53 7.88
C GLY A 62 3.26 -11.07 8.25
N LEU A 63 4.24 -10.18 8.04
CA LEU A 63 4.13 -8.75 8.33
C LEU A 63 4.18 -7.91 7.05
N VAL A 64 3.54 -6.75 7.11
CA VAL A 64 3.66 -5.69 6.12
C VAL A 64 3.88 -4.36 6.85
N SER A 65 4.80 -3.55 6.34
CA SER A 65 5.06 -2.18 6.82
C SER A 65 5.28 -1.25 5.63
N PHE A 66 5.10 0.05 5.81
CA PHE A 66 5.50 1.01 4.79
C PHE A 66 6.99 1.34 4.93
N LYS A 67 7.66 1.58 3.79
CA LYS A 67 9.12 1.74 3.76
C LYS A 67 9.60 3.19 3.92
N LEU A 68 8.70 4.16 3.70
CA LEU A 68 9.06 5.57 3.58
C LEU A 68 8.56 6.39 4.78
N PRO A 69 9.40 7.20 5.43
CA PRO A 69 8.94 8.17 6.41
C PRO A 69 8.00 9.18 5.73
N ARG A 70 6.91 9.55 6.42
CA ARG A 70 5.84 10.44 5.91
C ARG A 70 5.07 9.90 4.70
N PHE A 71 5.13 8.59 4.44
CA PHE A 71 4.34 7.99 3.37
C PHE A 71 2.83 8.18 3.60
N ASP A 72 2.39 8.22 4.84
CA ASP A 72 1.01 8.53 5.21
C ASP A 72 0.57 9.91 4.70
N VAL A 73 1.43 10.92 4.79
CA VAL A 73 1.18 12.28 4.28
C VAL A 73 1.07 12.26 2.75
N PHE A 74 1.95 11.52 2.07
CA PHE A 74 1.89 11.35 0.61
C PHE A 74 0.56 10.70 0.19
N VAL A 75 0.18 9.60 0.83
CA VAL A 75 -1.06 8.89 0.51
C VAL A 75 -2.29 9.78 0.79
N LYS A 76 -2.33 10.49 1.92
CA LYS A 76 -3.40 11.45 2.22
C LYS A 76 -3.51 12.51 1.12
N ASN A 77 -2.40 13.10 0.69
CA ASN A 77 -2.39 14.12 -0.35
C ASN A 77 -2.81 13.59 -1.74
N GLU A 78 -2.48 12.34 -2.07
CA GLU A 78 -2.90 11.69 -3.32
C GLU A 78 -4.35 11.15 -3.28
N MET A 79 -4.93 10.96 -2.09
CA MET A 79 -6.34 10.58 -1.91
C MET A 79 -7.27 11.80 -1.90
N ILE A 80 -6.80 12.98 -1.48
CA ILE A 80 -7.57 14.25 -1.48
C ILE A 80 -7.73 14.82 -2.91
N LYS A 81 -6.89 14.43 -3.86
CA LYS A 81 -6.97 14.87 -5.27
C LYS A 81 -8.06 14.16 -6.11
N ILE A 82 -8.95 13.39 -5.49
CA ILE A 82 -10.07 12.71 -6.17
C ILE A 82 -11.28 13.63 -6.17
#